data_AF-W9C244-F1
#
_entry.id   AF-W9C244-F1
#
_cell.length_a   1.000
_cell.length_b   1.000
_cell.length_c   1.000
_cell.angle_alpha   90.00
_cell.angle_beta   90.00
_cell.angle_gamma   90.00
#
_symmetry.space_group_name_H-M   'P 1'
#
loop_
_entity.id
_entity.type
_entity.pdbx_description
1 polymer ?
#
loop_
_entity_poly.entity_id
_entity_poly.type
_entity_poly.pdbx_seq_one_letter_code
_entity_poly.pdbx_strand_id
1 'polypeptide(L)'
;MVSLDTTRHSTLHAARRGYQYADLLVKQLQKREGTTVDLTGAAVKGSTNVTGKFTINEWCLLSLFLQERLKSSPNSCSMQIEITHQPIQLIRTNPRSPLGRCFDNIVYVSHSYAGWLGTDLAVAYPKDVNAMVLTSWSTAVNFTPFASTELEPVSILDPRKFPKLQLGCIAVKTQSNRTSLFYASDYSQQVAAYDFATADTWTIGETGNLGFVLPPVNYTGPLYIATGVEDKLFCQPPIAACQTILKDTQQFFPGVERFGFTAVENTGHTLMLHKSAQQTFAKIHTFLDAFL
;
A
#
# COMPACT_ATOMS: atom_id res chain seq x y z
N MET A 1 32.18 -13.49 32.24
CA MET A 1 32.28 -14.33 31.03
C MET A 1 31.18 -15.38 31.15
N VAL A 2 30.19 -15.55 30.30
CA VAL A 2 29.95 -15.12 28.92
C VAL A 2 28.47 -14.70 28.84
N SER A 3 28.19 -13.53 28.26
CA SER A 3 26.86 -13.14 27.79
C SER A 3 26.72 -13.68 26.36
N LEU A 4 25.75 -14.57 26.13
CA LEU A 4 25.45 -15.10 24.81
C LEU A 4 24.29 -14.31 24.19
N ASP A 5 24.61 -13.69 23.06
CA ASP A 5 23.80 -12.96 22.09
C ASP A 5 22.53 -13.74 21.68
N THR A 6 21.39 -13.43 22.30
CA THR A 6 20.06 -13.96 21.94
C THR A 6 19.43 -13.20 20.77
N THR A 7 19.97 -12.03 20.42
CA THR A 7 19.47 -11.17 19.34
C THR A 7 19.71 -11.80 17.97
N ARG A 8 20.92 -12.33 17.69
CA ARG A 8 21.24 -12.92 16.37
C ARG A 8 20.41 -14.16 16.01
N HIS A 9 20.01 -14.98 16.99
CA HIS A 9 19.22 -16.19 16.72
C HIS A 9 17.77 -15.86 16.32
N SER A 10 17.19 -14.78 16.83
CA SER A 10 15.83 -14.37 16.49
C SER A 10 15.71 -13.83 15.05
N THR A 11 16.70 -13.06 14.59
CA THR A 11 16.75 -12.46 13.25
C THR A 11 16.96 -13.51 12.17
N LEU A 12 17.85 -14.49 12.40
CA LEU A 12 18.07 -15.62 11.48
C LEU A 12 16.83 -16.51 11.35
N HIS A 13 16.05 -16.66 12.42
CA HIS A 13 14.83 -17.46 12.41
C HIS A 13 13.65 -16.74 11.75
N ALA A 14 13.62 -15.40 11.83
CA ALA A 14 12.69 -14.55 11.07
C ALA A 14 13.03 -14.56 9.58
N ALA A 15 14.31 -14.40 9.22
CA ALA A 15 14.80 -14.45 7.85
C ALA A 15 14.50 -15.80 7.18
N ARG A 16 14.82 -16.93 7.82
CA ARG A 16 14.51 -18.27 7.28
C ARG A 16 13.02 -18.50 7.03
N ARG A 17 12.16 -17.94 7.87
CA ARG A 17 10.71 -18.00 7.68
C ARG A 17 10.27 -17.09 6.52
N GLY A 18 10.79 -15.87 6.43
CA GLY A 18 10.56 -14.96 5.29
C GLY A 18 10.89 -15.59 3.94
N TYR A 19 12.03 -16.28 3.82
CA TYR A 19 12.40 -17.00 2.60
C TYR A 19 11.42 -18.13 2.22
N GLN A 20 10.94 -18.89 3.20
CA GLN A 20 9.95 -19.95 2.95
C GLN A 20 8.58 -19.39 2.53
N TYR A 21 8.20 -18.22 3.05
CA TYR A 21 6.96 -17.53 2.70
C TYR A 21 7.01 -16.88 1.32
N ALA A 22 8.16 -16.29 0.94
CA ALA A 22 8.38 -15.80 -0.42
C ALA A 22 8.21 -16.94 -1.43
N ASP A 23 8.85 -18.10 -1.21
CA ASP A 23 8.77 -19.23 -2.15
C ASP A 23 7.35 -19.82 -2.30
N LEU A 24 6.52 -19.76 -1.24
CA LEU A 24 5.11 -20.14 -1.28
C LEU A 24 4.22 -19.13 -2.02
N LEU A 25 4.48 -17.83 -1.84
CA LEU A 25 3.76 -16.74 -2.50
C LEU A 25 3.87 -16.82 -4.02
N VAL A 26 5.08 -17.12 -4.48
CA VAL A 26 5.44 -17.29 -5.89
C VAL A 26 4.66 -18.41 -6.54
N LYS A 27 4.58 -19.55 -5.86
CA LYS A 27 3.83 -20.72 -6.32
C LYS A 27 2.33 -20.46 -6.38
N GLN A 28 1.80 -19.54 -5.57
CA GLN A 28 0.38 -19.16 -5.62
C GLN A 28 0.07 -18.15 -6.73
N LEU A 29 0.97 -17.20 -7.01
CA LEU A 29 0.85 -16.29 -8.15
C LEU A 29 0.83 -17.07 -9.48
N GLN A 30 1.71 -18.06 -9.64
CA GLN A 30 1.73 -18.97 -10.80
C GLN A 30 0.44 -19.79 -10.96
N LYS A 31 -0.25 -20.10 -9.86
CA LYS A 31 -1.49 -20.89 -9.89
C LYS A 31 -2.71 -20.08 -10.35
N ARG A 32 -2.64 -18.74 -10.24
CA ARG A 32 -3.68 -17.80 -10.71
C ARG A 32 -3.45 -17.36 -12.17
N GLU A 33 -2.23 -17.46 -12.68
CA GLU A 33 -1.86 -17.18 -14.09
C GLU A 33 -2.31 -18.26 -15.10
N GLY A 34 -3.15 -19.23 -14.70
CA GLY A 34 -3.78 -20.19 -15.61
C GLY A 34 -4.74 -19.58 -16.64
N THR A 35 -4.78 -18.26 -16.78
CA THR A 35 -5.48 -17.55 -17.84
C THR A 35 -4.43 -16.80 -18.67
N THR A 36 -3.97 -17.42 -19.75
CA THR A 36 -3.20 -16.75 -20.80
C THR A 36 -3.96 -15.51 -21.27
N VAL A 37 -3.46 -14.33 -20.88
CA VAL A 37 -3.80 -13.08 -21.57
C VAL A 37 -2.88 -13.00 -22.78
N ASP A 38 -3.45 -13.28 -23.94
CA ASP A 38 -2.80 -13.10 -25.23
C ASP A 38 -2.54 -11.60 -25.46
N LEU A 39 -1.28 -11.20 -25.37
CA LEU A 39 -0.81 -9.86 -25.71
C LEU A 39 -0.29 -9.84 -27.15
N THR A 40 -1.11 -10.25 -28.12
CA THR A 40 -0.86 -10.02 -29.54
C THR A 40 -1.88 -9.04 -30.13
N GLY A 41 -1.45 -7.78 -30.31
CA GLY A 41 -2.18 -6.72 -31.00
C GLY A 41 -1.98 -5.37 -30.31
N ALA A 42 -1.20 -4.41 -30.78
CA ALA A 42 -0.76 -4.12 -32.13
C ALA A 42 0.74 -3.80 -32.16
N ALA A 43 1.49 -4.59 -32.93
CA ALA A 43 2.84 -4.24 -33.33
C ALA A 43 2.78 -3.14 -34.39
N VAL A 44 3.14 -1.90 -34.03
CA VAL A 44 3.73 -0.99 -35.02
C VAL A 44 5.21 -1.33 -35.08
N LYS A 45 5.63 -1.90 -36.22
CA LYS A 45 7.01 -2.30 -36.51
C LYS A 45 7.96 -1.11 -36.37
N GLY A 46 8.99 -1.28 -35.53
CA GLY A 46 10.24 -0.52 -35.61
C GLY A 46 10.55 0.35 -34.40
N SER A 47 11.00 -0.25 -33.29
CA SER A 47 12.24 0.13 -32.59
C SER A 47 12.44 -0.76 -31.36
N THR A 48 13.67 -1.22 -31.19
CA THR A 48 14.13 -1.97 -30.03
C THR A 48 14.37 -1.00 -28.87
N ASN A 49 13.43 -0.93 -27.92
CA ASN A 49 13.63 -0.65 -26.49
C ASN A 49 12.26 -0.53 -25.80
N VAL A 50 11.72 -1.64 -25.29
CA VAL A 50 10.51 -1.61 -24.47
C VAL A 50 10.93 -1.51 -23.00
N THR A 51 10.95 -0.28 -22.48
CA THR A 51 10.99 -0.01 -21.03
C THR A 51 9.64 -0.38 -20.40
N GLY A 52 9.39 -1.67 -20.24
CA GLY A 52 8.17 -2.17 -19.61
C GLY A 52 8.18 -1.90 -18.10
N LYS A 53 7.30 -1.00 -17.64
CA LYS A 53 6.99 -0.82 -16.21
C LYS A 53 6.17 -2.03 -15.74
N PHE A 54 6.62 -2.72 -14.70
CA PHE A 54 5.91 -3.85 -14.10
C PHE A 54 5.30 -3.41 -12.77
N THR A 55 4.01 -3.67 -12.56
CA THR A 55 3.29 -3.28 -11.34
C THR A 55 2.79 -4.54 -10.63
N ILE A 56 3.17 -4.70 -9.35
CA ILE A 56 2.71 -5.82 -8.51
C ILE A 56 1.55 -5.32 -7.65
N ASN A 57 0.31 -5.71 -7.99
CA ASN A 57 -0.92 -5.17 -7.38
C ASN A 57 -1.59 -6.06 -6.31
N GLU A 58 -0.99 -7.16 -5.83
CA GLU A 58 -1.68 -8.11 -4.94
C GLU A 58 -1.21 -8.14 -3.46
N TRP A 59 -0.87 -6.98 -2.88
CA TRP A 59 -0.31 -6.92 -1.53
C TRP A 59 -1.33 -6.96 -0.37
N CYS A 60 -2.63 -6.72 -0.65
CA CYS A 60 -3.68 -6.80 0.38
C CYS A 60 -3.93 -8.25 0.84
N LEU A 61 -3.86 -9.22 -0.09
CA LEU A 61 -3.99 -10.65 0.23
C LEU A 61 -2.78 -11.20 0.99
N LEU A 62 -1.59 -10.62 0.83
CA LEU A 62 -0.38 -11.04 1.55
C LEU A 62 -0.46 -10.70 3.04
N SER A 63 -0.98 -9.52 3.38
CA SER A 63 -1.23 -9.11 4.77
C SER A 63 -2.18 -10.07 5.46
N LEU A 64 -3.26 -10.50 4.79
CA LEU A 64 -4.22 -11.47 5.33
C LEU A 64 -3.67 -12.91 5.41
N PHE A 65 -3.02 -13.42 4.37
CA PHE A 65 -2.52 -14.81 4.36
C PHE A 65 -1.36 -15.03 5.35
N LEU A 66 -0.52 -14.02 5.59
CA LEU A 66 0.52 -14.07 6.64
C LEU A 66 -0.02 -13.76 8.03
N GLN A 67 -1.03 -12.88 8.16
CA GLN A 67 -1.72 -12.67 9.44
C GLN A 67 -2.44 -13.92 9.92
N GLU A 68 -2.96 -14.80 9.05
CA GLU A 68 -3.65 -16.03 9.49
C GLU A 68 -2.81 -16.98 10.36
N ARG A 69 -1.47 -16.96 10.29
CA ARG A 69 -0.61 -17.92 11.00
C ARG A 69 0.11 -17.40 12.24
N LEU A 70 0.14 -16.10 12.54
CA LEU A 70 1.00 -15.53 13.60
C LEU A 70 0.32 -14.45 14.45
N LYS A 71 -0.95 -14.68 14.81
CA LYS A 71 -1.83 -13.74 15.53
C LYS A 71 -1.57 -13.70 17.04
N SER A 72 -0.61 -12.89 17.52
CA SER A 72 -0.63 -12.31 18.88
C SER A 72 0.52 -11.34 19.25
N SER A 73 1.31 -10.78 18.33
CA SER A 73 2.45 -9.92 18.73
C SER A 73 2.13 -8.42 18.67
N PRO A 74 2.46 -7.62 19.71
CA PRO A 74 2.39 -6.15 19.69
C PRO A 74 3.39 -5.48 18.70
N ASN A 75 3.96 -6.24 17.76
CA ASN A 75 4.98 -5.81 16.79
C ASN A 75 4.47 -5.88 15.33
N SER A 76 3.16 -5.74 15.10
CA SER A 76 2.52 -5.95 13.78
C SER A 76 3.15 -5.11 12.67
N CYS A 77 3.52 -3.85 12.93
CA CYS A 77 4.13 -2.98 11.93
C CYS A 77 5.55 -3.42 11.55
N SER A 78 6.40 -3.82 12.51
CA SER A 78 7.75 -4.33 12.19
C SER A 78 7.70 -5.58 11.31
N MET A 79 6.70 -6.44 11.50
CA MET A 79 6.52 -7.61 10.66
C MET A 79 6.09 -7.24 9.23
N GLN A 80 5.17 -6.29 9.07
CA GLN A 80 4.70 -5.83 7.76
C GLN A 80 5.80 -5.13 6.95
N ILE A 81 6.69 -4.40 7.62
CA ILE A 81 7.89 -3.82 7.00
C ILE A 81 8.77 -4.94 6.43
N GLU A 82 9.06 -5.99 7.20
CA GLU A 82 9.86 -7.12 6.70
C GLU A 82 9.18 -7.86 5.54
N ILE A 83 7.87 -8.09 5.64
CA ILE A 83 7.09 -8.72 4.57
C ILE A 83 7.17 -7.88 3.28
N THR A 84 7.31 -6.57 3.38
CA THR A 84 7.49 -5.66 2.24
C THR A 84 8.94 -5.66 1.73
N HIS A 85 9.93 -5.61 2.63
CA HIS A 85 11.36 -5.60 2.33
C HIS A 85 11.81 -6.86 1.57
N GLN A 86 11.39 -8.05 2.01
CA GLN A 86 11.93 -9.31 1.47
C GLN A 86 11.66 -9.49 -0.04
N PRO A 87 10.44 -9.27 -0.55
CA PRO A 87 10.21 -9.39 -1.99
C PRO A 87 10.88 -8.28 -2.80
N ILE A 88 11.05 -7.08 -2.25
CA ILE A 88 11.84 -6.00 -2.89
C ILE A 88 13.28 -6.48 -3.12
N GLN A 89 13.90 -7.05 -2.08
CA GLN A 89 15.26 -7.61 -2.20
C GLN A 89 15.32 -8.78 -3.17
N LEU A 90 14.31 -9.65 -3.16
CA LEU A 90 14.21 -10.78 -4.09
C LEU A 90 14.20 -10.31 -5.54
N ILE A 91 13.34 -9.35 -5.90
CA ILE A 91 13.23 -8.86 -7.28
C ILE A 91 14.39 -7.96 -7.69
N ARG A 92 15.14 -7.40 -6.73
CA ARG A 92 16.32 -6.58 -7.00
C ARG A 92 17.57 -7.43 -7.28
N THR A 93 17.72 -8.56 -6.60
CA THR A 93 18.99 -9.31 -6.58
C THR A 93 18.94 -10.68 -7.22
N ASN A 94 17.76 -11.28 -7.37
CA ASN A 94 17.62 -12.65 -7.85
C ASN A 94 17.04 -12.71 -9.28
N PRO A 95 17.84 -13.04 -10.31
CA PRO A 95 17.34 -13.21 -11.66
C PRO A 95 16.44 -14.44 -11.82
N ARG A 96 16.47 -15.36 -10.84
CA ARG A 96 15.58 -16.51 -10.72
C ARG A 96 14.38 -16.23 -9.82
N SER A 97 14.12 -14.96 -9.51
CA SER A 97 12.84 -14.56 -8.93
C SER A 97 11.70 -14.99 -9.88
N PRO A 98 10.44 -15.00 -9.40
CA PRO A 98 9.27 -15.37 -10.21
C PRO A 98 9.12 -14.53 -11.47
N LEU A 99 9.62 -13.29 -11.40
CA LEU A 99 9.56 -12.33 -12.48
C LEU A 99 10.64 -12.61 -13.54
N GLY A 100 11.52 -13.59 -13.32
CA GLY A 100 12.53 -14.05 -14.27
C GLY A 100 13.62 -13.02 -14.59
N ARG A 101 13.71 -11.95 -13.79
CA ARG A 101 14.67 -10.85 -13.97
C ARG A 101 14.91 -10.09 -12.67
N CYS A 102 15.97 -9.29 -12.67
CA CYS A 102 16.23 -8.27 -11.66
C CYS A 102 15.67 -6.90 -12.10
N PHE A 103 15.39 -6.05 -11.11
CA PHE A 103 14.96 -4.66 -11.29
C PHE A 103 15.89 -3.70 -10.54
N ASP A 104 16.52 -2.79 -11.28
CA ASP A 104 17.38 -1.75 -10.70
C ASP A 104 16.57 -0.57 -10.15
N ASN A 105 15.42 -0.29 -10.79
CA ASN A 105 14.48 0.75 -10.41
C ASN A 105 13.18 0.14 -9.90
N ILE A 106 12.89 0.37 -8.62
CA ILE A 106 11.69 -0.09 -7.93
C ILE A 106 10.99 1.13 -7.33
N VAL A 107 9.70 1.28 -7.60
CA VAL A 107 8.87 2.35 -7.05
C VAL A 107 7.89 1.75 -6.06
N TYR A 108 7.87 2.26 -4.84
CA TYR A 108 6.85 1.89 -3.86
C TYR A 108 5.58 2.71 -4.12
N VAL A 109 4.49 2.07 -4.51
CA VAL A 109 3.18 2.72 -4.68
C VAL A 109 2.25 2.19 -3.61
N SER A 110 1.59 3.10 -2.89
CA SER A 110 0.74 2.72 -1.75
C SER A 110 -0.57 3.48 -1.70
N HIS A 111 -1.48 2.98 -0.88
CA HIS A 111 -2.76 3.59 -0.61
C HIS A 111 -3.07 3.54 0.90
N SER A 112 -3.55 4.66 1.46
CA SER A 112 -4.06 4.72 2.83
C SER A 112 -3.05 4.22 3.87
N TYR A 113 -3.41 3.22 4.67
CA TYR A 113 -2.56 2.52 5.64
C TYR A 113 -1.16 2.17 5.09
N ALA A 114 -1.08 1.73 3.83
CA ALA A 114 0.19 1.35 3.23
C ALA A 114 1.15 2.54 3.03
N GLY A 115 0.68 3.80 3.17
CA GLY A 115 1.51 4.98 3.25
C GLY A 115 2.38 5.02 4.51
N TRP A 116 1.83 4.59 5.66
CA TRP A 116 2.63 4.38 6.88
C TRP A 116 3.66 3.28 6.68
N LEU A 117 3.24 2.14 6.11
CA LEU A 117 4.18 1.05 5.82
C LEU A 117 5.32 1.49 4.90
N GLY A 118 5.03 2.30 3.89
CA GLY A 118 6.05 2.88 3.02
C GLY A 118 7.00 3.79 3.77
N THR A 119 6.46 4.61 4.68
CA THR A 119 7.25 5.53 5.48
C THR A 119 8.15 4.79 6.47
N ASP A 120 7.63 3.78 7.16
CA ASP A 120 8.44 2.96 8.07
C ASP A 120 9.43 2.07 7.30
N LEU A 121 9.09 1.60 6.11
CA LEU A 121 10.03 0.94 5.19
C LEU A 121 11.17 1.91 4.83
N ALA A 122 10.88 3.17 4.55
CA ALA A 122 11.89 4.18 4.25
C ALA A 122 12.75 4.53 5.48
N VAL A 123 12.24 4.38 6.70
CA VAL A 123 13.03 4.49 7.94
C VAL A 123 13.97 3.30 8.08
N ALA A 124 13.46 2.07 7.96
CA ALA A 124 14.21 0.84 8.21
C ALA A 124 15.19 0.51 7.07
N TYR A 125 14.76 0.74 5.83
CA TYR A 125 15.41 0.35 4.59
C TYR A 125 15.39 1.48 3.55
N PRO A 126 16.06 2.62 3.81
CA PRO A 126 15.96 3.84 2.99
C PRO A 126 16.39 3.68 1.53
N LYS A 127 17.03 2.56 1.16
CA LYS A 127 17.55 2.26 -0.18
C LYS A 127 16.78 1.14 -0.89
N ASP A 128 15.73 0.61 -0.27
CA ASP A 128 14.94 -0.48 -0.86
C ASP A 128 14.25 -0.06 -2.14
N VAL A 129 13.80 1.20 -2.22
CA VAL A 129 13.07 1.73 -3.37
C VAL A 129 13.71 3.02 -3.86
N ASN A 130 13.61 3.22 -5.17
CA ASN A 130 14.20 4.35 -5.87
C ASN A 130 13.29 5.58 -5.82
N ALA A 131 11.97 5.37 -5.70
CA ALA A 131 10.97 6.42 -5.53
C ALA A 131 9.76 5.90 -4.74
N MET A 132 8.98 6.82 -4.17
CA MET A 132 7.75 6.53 -3.44
C MET A 132 6.58 7.34 -3.99
N VAL A 133 5.44 6.69 -4.13
CA VAL A 133 4.15 7.30 -4.45
C VAL A 133 3.16 6.90 -3.36
N LEU A 134 2.76 7.87 -2.54
CA LEU A 134 1.86 7.66 -1.41
C LEU A 134 0.50 8.24 -1.76
N THR A 135 -0.51 7.37 -1.89
CA THR A 135 -1.86 7.81 -2.27
C THR A 135 -2.80 7.77 -1.08
N SER A 136 -3.66 8.78 -0.98
CA SER A 136 -4.59 8.99 0.14
C SER A 136 -3.91 8.88 1.49
N TRP A 137 -2.78 9.58 1.61
CA TRP A 137 -1.95 9.62 2.79
C TRP A 137 -1.32 11.01 2.91
N SER A 138 -1.21 11.48 4.15
CA SER A 138 -0.47 12.68 4.53
C SER A 138 -0.04 12.52 5.99
N THR A 139 0.77 13.44 6.51
CA THR A 139 1.08 13.45 7.95
C THR A 139 -0.08 13.94 8.80
N ALA A 140 -1.11 14.54 8.19
CA ALA A 140 -2.35 14.87 8.87
C ALA A 140 -3.29 13.66 8.80
N VAL A 141 -3.87 13.27 9.94
CA VAL A 141 -4.89 12.21 9.96
C VAL A 141 -6.06 12.58 10.87
N ASN A 142 -7.27 12.36 10.37
CA ASN A 142 -8.53 12.61 11.07
C ASN A 142 -9.33 11.32 11.23
N PHE A 143 -9.39 10.79 12.46
CA PHE A 143 -10.17 9.59 12.78
C PHE A 143 -11.63 9.85 13.14
N THR A 144 -12.05 11.11 13.26
CA THR A 144 -13.45 11.43 13.62
C THR A 144 -14.50 10.80 12.71
N PRO A 145 -14.28 10.59 11.38
CA PRO A 145 -15.25 9.90 10.53
C PRO A 145 -15.53 8.44 10.93
N PHE A 146 -14.62 7.79 11.67
CA PHE A 146 -14.86 6.44 12.18
C PHE A 146 -15.88 6.40 13.32
N ALA A 147 -16.10 7.51 14.04
CA ALA A 147 -17.07 7.57 15.13
C ALA A 147 -18.52 7.34 14.67
N SER A 148 -18.82 7.61 13.40
CA SER A 148 -20.12 7.36 12.76
C SER A 148 -20.10 6.20 11.75
N THR A 149 -19.01 5.42 11.72
CA THR A 149 -18.87 4.26 10.85
C THR A 149 -19.06 2.98 11.65
N GLU A 150 -20.06 2.19 11.29
CA GLU A 150 -20.24 0.86 11.89
C GLU A 150 -19.17 -0.11 11.36
N LEU A 151 -18.36 -0.62 12.30
CA LEU A 151 -17.36 -1.66 12.07
C LEU A 151 -17.82 -2.95 12.74
N GLU A 152 -17.65 -4.09 12.06
CA GLU A 152 -18.09 -5.39 12.56
C GLU A 152 -17.02 -6.46 12.23
N PRO A 153 -16.82 -7.47 13.08
CA PRO A 153 -15.98 -8.60 12.76
C PRO A 153 -16.39 -9.28 11.46
N VAL A 154 -15.43 -9.54 10.57
CA VAL A 154 -15.72 -10.09 9.24
C VAL A 154 -16.20 -11.54 9.29
N SER A 155 -15.86 -12.28 10.35
CA SER A 155 -16.39 -13.62 10.60
C SER A 155 -17.88 -13.62 10.98
N ILE A 156 -18.43 -12.47 11.38
CA ILE A 156 -19.87 -12.27 11.59
C ILE A 156 -20.52 -11.77 10.30
N LEU A 157 -19.89 -10.82 9.59
CA LEU A 157 -20.44 -10.24 8.36
C LEU A 157 -20.54 -11.24 7.20
N ASP A 158 -19.47 -11.99 6.95
CA ASP A 158 -19.41 -12.99 5.89
C ASP A 158 -18.62 -14.23 6.36
N PRO A 159 -19.27 -15.13 7.13
CA PRO A 159 -18.63 -16.34 7.64
C PRO A 159 -18.21 -17.31 6.53
N ARG A 160 -18.75 -17.17 5.31
CA ARG A 160 -18.36 -17.99 4.16
C ARG A 160 -17.04 -17.51 3.57
N LYS A 161 -16.87 -16.19 3.42
CA LYS A 161 -15.62 -15.57 2.93
C LYS A 161 -14.51 -15.61 3.98
N PHE A 162 -14.86 -15.45 5.26
CA PHE A 162 -13.91 -15.32 6.36
C PHE A 162 -14.12 -16.36 7.48
N PRO A 163 -14.07 -17.66 7.16
CA PRO A 163 -14.32 -18.69 8.15
C PRO A 163 -13.21 -18.66 9.23
N LYS A 164 -13.60 -18.58 10.50
CA LYS A 164 -12.69 -18.66 11.65
C LYS A 164 -11.67 -17.51 11.77
N LEU A 165 -11.89 -16.38 11.10
CA LEU A 165 -11.11 -15.17 11.41
C LEU A 165 -11.46 -14.65 12.81
N GLN A 166 -10.42 -14.14 13.49
CA GLN A 166 -10.54 -13.61 14.86
C GLN A 166 -11.46 -12.39 14.86
N LEU A 167 -12.14 -12.14 15.99
CA LEU A 167 -13.06 -11.01 16.12
C LEU A 167 -12.40 -9.64 15.96
N GLY A 168 -11.07 -9.56 16.13
CA GLY A 168 -10.30 -8.35 15.88
C GLY A 168 -10.09 -8.01 14.40
N CYS A 169 -10.44 -8.91 13.48
CA CYS A 169 -10.47 -8.65 12.03
C CYS A 169 -11.84 -8.05 11.69
N ILE A 170 -11.85 -6.76 11.37
CA ILE A 170 -13.05 -5.95 11.16
C ILE A 170 -13.14 -5.45 9.72
N ALA A 171 -14.36 -5.10 9.32
CA ALA A 171 -14.61 -4.34 8.09
C ALA A 171 -15.74 -3.34 8.32
N VAL A 172 -15.92 -2.42 7.37
CA VAL A 172 -17.10 -1.54 7.34
C VAL A 172 -18.34 -2.40 7.10
N LYS A 173 -19.34 -2.28 7.97
CA LYS A 173 -20.50 -3.17 8.00
C LYS A 173 -21.44 -3.03 6.80
N THR A 174 -21.62 -1.82 6.28
CA THR A 174 -22.57 -1.55 5.19
C THR A 174 -21.93 -0.79 4.04
N GLN A 175 -22.46 -0.99 2.82
CA GLN A 175 -22.04 -0.22 1.65
C GLN A 175 -22.22 1.28 1.88
N SER A 176 -23.32 1.69 2.53
CA SER A 176 -23.59 3.10 2.82
C SER A 176 -22.52 3.71 3.72
N ASN A 177 -22.13 3.02 4.81
CA ASN A 177 -21.02 3.48 5.64
C ASN A 177 -19.70 3.53 4.85
N ARG A 178 -19.43 2.54 3.98
CA ARG A 178 -18.22 2.50 3.16
C ARG A 178 -18.14 3.67 2.18
N THR A 179 -19.24 3.95 1.48
CA THR A 179 -19.33 5.10 0.57
C THR A 179 -19.27 6.42 1.33
N SER A 180 -19.90 6.52 2.50
CA SER A 180 -19.84 7.73 3.32
C SER A 180 -18.42 8.00 3.84
N LEU A 181 -17.68 6.95 4.20
CA LEU A 181 -16.34 7.09 4.75
C LEU A 181 -15.30 7.38 3.66
N PHE A 182 -15.35 6.68 2.53
CA PHE A 182 -14.25 6.67 1.55
C PHE A 182 -14.53 7.40 0.23
N TYR A 183 -15.78 7.67 -0.11
CA TYR A 183 -16.15 8.27 -1.39
C TYR A 183 -16.62 9.72 -1.26
N ALA A 184 -16.46 10.47 -2.35
CA ALA A 184 -16.94 11.84 -2.53
C ALA A 184 -18.13 11.87 -3.51
N SER A 185 -18.35 12.99 -4.20
CA SER A 185 -19.49 13.18 -5.10
C SER A 185 -19.35 12.47 -6.46
N ASP A 186 -18.13 12.30 -7.00
CA ASP A 186 -17.94 11.79 -8.36
C ASP A 186 -17.40 10.35 -8.45
N TYR A 187 -18.30 9.38 -8.28
CA TYR A 187 -17.98 7.96 -8.43
C TYR A 187 -19.11 7.18 -9.14
N SER A 188 -18.79 5.96 -9.59
CA SER A 188 -19.77 5.02 -10.13
C SER A 188 -20.37 4.16 -9.02
N GLN A 189 -21.69 4.12 -8.91
CA GLN A 189 -22.39 3.26 -7.95
C GLN A 189 -22.08 1.78 -8.14
N GLN A 190 -21.86 1.34 -9.39
CA GLN A 190 -21.48 -0.04 -9.69
C GLN A 190 -20.07 -0.35 -9.17
N VAL A 191 -19.13 0.59 -9.30
CA VAL A 191 -17.77 0.45 -8.76
C VAL A 191 -17.81 0.41 -7.24
N ALA A 192 -18.59 1.28 -6.59
CA ALA A 192 -18.73 1.28 -5.13
C ALA A 192 -19.40 0.00 -4.60
N ALA A 193 -20.40 -0.53 -5.32
CA ALA A 193 -21.02 -1.81 -4.96
C ALA A 193 -20.02 -2.97 -5.08
N TYR A 194 -19.22 -2.99 -6.16
CA TYR A 194 -18.19 -4.00 -6.36
C TYR A 194 -17.08 -3.89 -5.31
N ASP A 195 -16.62 -2.67 -5.01
CA ASP A 195 -15.66 -2.37 -3.96
C ASP A 195 -16.14 -2.89 -2.59
N PHE A 196 -17.39 -2.62 -2.21
CA PHE A 196 -17.96 -3.16 -0.97
C PHE A 196 -18.05 -4.69 -0.97
N ALA A 197 -18.53 -5.30 -2.07
CA ALA A 197 -18.67 -6.76 -2.17
C ALA A 197 -17.33 -7.50 -2.14
N THR A 198 -16.27 -6.87 -2.65
CA THR A 198 -14.93 -7.47 -2.72
C THR A 198 -14.02 -7.04 -1.56
N ALA A 199 -14.43 -6.06 -0.76
CA ALA A 199 -13.69 -5.53 0.37
C ALA A 199 -13.12 -6.62 1.28
N ASP A 200 -11.89 -6.39 1.72
CA ASP A 200 -11.19 -7.23 2.68
C ASP A 200 -11.28 -6.67 4.11
N THR A 201 -10.68 -7.37 5.05
CA THR A 201 -10.60 -6.97 6.46
C THR A 201 -9.33 -6.18 6.76
N TRP A 202 -9.35 -5.48 7.89
CA TRP A 202 -8.14 -5.10 8.60
C TRP A 202 -8.30 -5.44 10.08
N THR A 203 -7.22 -5.45 10.82
CA THR A 203 -7.22 -5.68 12.26
C THR A 203 -7.43 -4.37 13.02
N ILE A 204 -8.17 -4.41 14.13
CA ILE A 204 -8.35 -3.23 14.98
C ILE A 204 -7.00 -2.69 15.51
N GLY A 205 -5.99 -3.55 15.64
CA GLY A 205 -4.63 -3.16 16.03
C GLY A 205 -3.91 -2.31 14.97
N GLU A 206 -4.19 -2.54 13.67
CA GLU A 206 -3.67 -1.69 12.60
C GLU A 206 -4.23 -0.28 12.71
N THR A 207 -5.51 -0.11 13.07
CA THR A 207 -6.11 1.20 13.33
C THR A 207 -5.51 1.88 14.55
N GLY A 208 -5.27 1.13 15.63
CA GLY A 208 -4.73 1.67 16.89
C GLY A 208 -3.28 2.18 16.80
N ASN A 209 -2.50 1.73 15.82
CA ASN A 209 -1.13 2.22 15.60
C ASN A 209 -1.05 3.44 14.67
N LEU A 210 -2.16 3.81 14.02
CA LEU A 210 -2.18 4.98 13.14
C LEU A 210 -1.97 6.27 13.96
N GLY A 211 -1.00 7.07 13.55
CA GLY A 211 -0.60 8.30 14.26
C GLY A 211 0.80 8.23 14.88
N PHE A 212 1.42 7.04 14.92
CA PHE A 212 2.83 6.87 15.29
C PHE A 212 3.64 6.53 14.05
N VAL A 213 4.42 7.49 13.56
CA VAL A 213 5.35 7.31 12.44
C VAL A 213 6.62 8.10 12.70
N LEU A 214 7.77 7.53 12.33
CA LEU A 214 9.05 8.21 12.46
C LEU A 214 9.44 8.89 11.14
N PRO A 215 10.01 10.11 11.16
CA PRO A 215 10.53 10.75 9.96
C PRO A 215 11.61 9.88 9.29
N PRO A 216 11.48 9.53 7.99
CA PRO A 216 12.51 8.78 7.26
C PRO A 216 13.68 9.68 6.86
N VAL A 217 14.48 10.10 7.85
CA VAL A 217 15.56 11.09 7.68
C VAL A 217 16.63 10.68 6.66
N ASN A 218 16.78 9.38 6.41
CA ASN A 218 17.78 8.83 5.49
C ASN A 218 17.24 8.50 4.10
N TYR A 219 15.93 8.64 3.87
CA TYR A 219 15.35 8.42 2.56
C TYR A 219 15.52 9.67 1.69
N THR A 220 16.11 9.50 0.52
CA THR A 220 16.45 10.60 -0.42
C THR A 220 15.85 10.43 -1.81
N GLY A 221 15.11 9.33 -2.05
CA GLY A 221 14.44 9.10 -3.33
C GLY A 221 13.32 10.11 -3.59
N PRO A 222 12.89 10.31 -4.84
CA PRO A 222 11.73 11.14 -5.14
C PRO A 222 10.48 10.66 -4.39
N LEU A 223 9.66 11.62 -3.94
CA LEU A 223 8.40 11.36 -3.26
C LEU A 223 7.26 12.09 -3.96
N TYR A 224 6.21 11.34 -4.28
CA TYR A 224 4.96 11.88 -4.78
C TYR A 224 3.81 11.57 -3.84
N ILE A 225 2.96 12.55 -3.54
CA ILE A 225 1.76 12.35 -2.74
C ILE A 225 0.50 12.73 -3.53
N ALA A 226 -0.48 11.85 -3.57
CA ALA A 226 -1.75 12.13 -4.26
C ALA A 226 -2.93 11.82 -3.35
N THR A 227 -3.87 12.75 -3.20
CA THR A 227 -5.12 12.49 -2.47
C THR A 227 -6.32 13.18 -3.11
N GLY A 228 -7.51 12.83 -2.66
CA GLY A 228 -8.75 13.54 -2.96
C GLY A 228 -8.96 14.73 -2.03
N VAL A 229 -9.54 15.82 -2.55
CA VAL A 229 -9.85 17.02 -1.74
C VAL A 229 -10.85 16.71 -0.63
N GLU A 230 -11.79 15.80 -0.90
CA GLU A 230 -12.82 15.34 0.02
C GLU A 230 -12.41 14.05 0.78
N ASP A 231 -11.13 13.67 0.75
CA ASP A 231 -10.60 12.62 1.61
C ASP A 231 -10.71 13.06 3.08
N LYS A 232 -11.73 12.55 3.77
CA LYS A 232 -12.06 12.90 5.16
C LYS A 232 -11.00 12.47 6.17
N LEU A 233 -10.08 11.59 5.79
CA LEU A 233 -9.05 11.04 6.66
C LEU A 233 -7.75 11.82 6.56
N PHE A 234 -7.31 12.17 5.34
CA PHE A 234 -5.97 12.76 5.11
C PHE A 234 -5.99 14.17 4.53
N CYS A 235 -7.17 14.67 4.18
CA CYS A 235 -7.35 16.01 3.65
C CYS A 235 -8.63 16.67 4.17
N GLN A 236 -8.89 17.86 3.67
CA GLN A 236 -10.16 18.55 3.87
C GLN A 236 -10.38 19.59 2.77
N PRO A 237 -11.62 19.79 2.31
CA PRO A 237 -11.97 20.94 1.50
C PRO A 237 -11.83 22.23 2.31
N PRO A 238 -11.59 23.39 1.67
CA PRO A 238 -11.41 23.58 0.22
C PRO A 238 -10.05 23.08 -0.28
N ILE A 239 -9.86 23.01 -1.60
CA ILE A 239 -8.62 22.54 -2.24
C ILE A 239 -7.34 23.18 -1.67
N ALA A 240 -7.38 24.47 -1.31
CA ALA A 240 -6.24 25.18 -0.72
C ALA A 240 -5.81 24.59 0.64
N ALA A 241 -6.75 24.15 1.47
CA ALA A 241 -6.45 23.52 2.75
C ALA A 241 -5.81 22.14 2.54
N CYS A 242 -6.37 21.36 1.61
CA CYS A 242 -5.82 20.06 1.24
C CYS A 242 -4.39 20.18 0.66
N GLN A 243 -4.16 21.11 -0.27
CA GLN A 243 -2.83 21.36 -0.83
C GLN A 243 -1.82 21.80 0.22
N THR A 244 -2.24 22.58 1.21
CA THR A 244 -1.37 22.99 2.34
C THR A 244 -0.93 21.76 3.14
N ILE A 245 -1.87 20.88 3.51
CA ILE A 245 -1.56 19.62 4.22
C ILE A 245 -0.55 18.76 3.45
N LEU A 246 -0.78 18.58 2.15
CA LEU A 246 0.11 17.81 1.29
C LEU A 246 1.51 18.43 1.20
N LYS A 247 1.59 19.75 1.06
CA LYS A 247 2.85 20.48 1.02
C LYS A 247 3.62 20.35 2.33
N ASP A 248 2.94 20.52 3.46
CA ASP A 248 3.55 20.43 4.79
C ASP A 248 4.03 19.01 5.12
N THR A 249 3.42 17.99 4.51
CA THR A 249 3.88 16.60 4.63
C THR A 249 5.33 16.42 4.18
N GLN A 250 5.85 17.25 3.26
CA GLN A 250 7.25 17.20 2.85
C GLN A 250 8.22 17.39 4.03
N GLN A 251 7.87 18.22 5.02
CA GLN A 251 8.73 18.48 6.18
C GLN A 251 9.05 17.22 6.98
N PHE A 252 8.19 16.21 6.87
CA PHE A 252 8.39 14.91 7.49
C PHE A 252 9.44 14.04 6.79
N PHE A 253 9.81 14.37 5.55
CA PHE A 253 10.81 13.69 4.73
C PHE A 253 12.00 14.62 4.47
N PRO A 254 12.85 14.92 5.47
CA PRO A 254 13.87 15.97 5.36
C PRO A 254 14.99 15.65 4.34
N GLY A 255 15.16 14.38 3.96
CA GLY A 255 16.12 13.97 2.93
C GLY A 255 15.60 14.03 1.49
N VAL A 256 14.30 14.30 1.28
CA VAL A 256 13.68 14.32 -0.04
C VAL A 256 13.85 15.69 -0.70
N GLU A 257 14.70 15.76 -1.72
CA GLU A 257 14.88 16.95 -2.55
C GLU A 257 13.84 17.07 -3.68
N ARG A 258 13.33 15.92 -4.15
CA ARG A 258 12.38 15.84 -5.26
C ARG A 258 11.01 15.45 -4.77
N PHE A 259 10.21 16.46 -4.48
CA PHE A 259 8.86 16.32 -3.94
C PHE A 259 7.81 16.82 -4.93
N GLY A 260 6.76 16.04 -5.13
CA GLY A 260 5.58 16.46 -5.87
C GLY A 260 4.31 16.04 -5.15
N PHE A 261 3.21 16.77 -5.38
CA PHE A 261 1.92 16.38 -4.85
C PHE A 261 0.76 16.79 -5.75
N THR A 262 -0.39 16.17 -5.55
CA THR A 262 -1.66 16.59 -6.16
C THR A 262 -2.85 16.33 -5.24
N ALA A 263 -3.80 17.26 -5.26
CA ALA A 263 -5.12 17.12 -4.65
C ALA A 263 -6.15 17.15 -5.79
N VAL A 264 -7.04 16.16 -5.82
CA VAL A 264 -8.03 15.99 -6.89
C VAL A 264 -9.43 16.33 -6.36
N GLU A 265 -10.13 17.29 -6.98
CA GLU A 265 -11.48 17.68 -6.56
C GLU A 265 -12.52 16.58 -6.82
N ASN A 266 -13.65 16.65 -6.12
CA ASN A 266 -14.76 15.68 -6.21
C ASN A 266 -14.33 14.23 -5.96
N THR A 267 -13.25 14.03 -5.19
CA THR A 267 -12.56 12.76 -5.01
C THR A 267 -12.34 12.51 -3.52
N GLY A 268 -12.74 11.33 -3.07
CA GLY A 268 -12.61 10.91 -1.67
C GLY A 268 -11.31 10.14 -1.40
N HIS A 269 -11.32 9.42 -0.28
CA HIS A 269 -10.21 8.60 0.17
C HIS A 269 -9.85 7.49 -0.83
N THR A 270 -10.81 6.78 -1.43
CA THR A 270 -10.53 5.75 -2.45
C THR A 270 -10.35 6.37 -3.84
N LEU A 271 -9.37 7.27 -3.98
CA LEU A 271 -9.16 8.10 -5.18
C LEU A 271 -9.04 7.31 -6.50
N MET A 272 -8.52 6.07 -6.44
CA MET A 272 -8.39 5.19 -7.62
C MET A 272 -9.71 4.56 -8.07
N LEU A 273 -10.76 4.69 -7.27
CA LEU A 273 -12.11 4.18 -7.53
C LEU A 273 -13.10 5.30 -7.92
N HIS A 274 -12.64 6.55 -7.97
CA HIS A 274 -13.40 7.69 -8.48
C HIS A 274 -13.25 7.83 -10.00
N LYS A 275 -14.15 8.57 -10.65
CA LYS A 275 -14.03 8.81 -12.10
C LYS A 275 -12.78 9.61 -12.47
N SER A 276 -12.28 10.39 -11.53
CA SER A 276 -11.05 11.17 -11.63
C SER A 276 -9.76 10.34 -11.57
N ALA A 277 -9.81 9.01 -11.37
CA ALA A 277 -8.62 8.17 -11.21
C ALA A 277 -7.58 8.34 -12.33
N GLN A 278 -8.02 8.53 -13.57
CA GLN A 278 -7.14 8.76 -14.72
C GLN A 278 -6.30 10.05 -14.58
N GLN A 279 -6.85 11.10 -13.95
CA GLN A 279 -6.11 12.32 -13.64
C GLN A 279 -4.98 12.03 -12.65
N THR A 280 -5.27 11.26 -11.59
CA THR A 280 -4.27 10.83 -10.61
C THR A 280 -3.16 10.03 -11.27
N PHE A 281 -3.50 9.03 -12.10
CA PHE A 281 -2.52 8.23 -12.83
C PHE A 281 -1.64 9.10 -13.72
N ALA A 282 -2.22 9.99 -14.53
CA ALA A 282 -1.48 10.86 -15.43
C ALA A 282 -0.45 11.73 -14.67
N LYS A 283 -0.84 12.27 -13.52
CA LYS A 283 0.04 13.10 -12.68
C LYS A 283 1.18 12.29 -12.04
N ILE A 284 0.90 11.10 -11.53
CA ILE A 284 1.91 10.19 -10.99
C ILE A 284 2.91 9.79 -12.09
N HIS A 285 2.41 9.41 -13.27
CA HIS A 285 3.27 9.03 -14.39
C HIS A 285 4.16 10.18 -14.84
N THR A 286 3.59 11.39 -14.99
CA THR A 286 4.35 12.60 -15.35
C THR A 286 5.46 12.89 -14.34
N PHE A 287 5.17 12.74 -13.04
CA PHE A 287 6.19 12.89 -12.01
C PHE A 287 7.29 11.83 -12.12
N LEU A 288 6.93 10.56 -12.24
CA LEU A 288 7.91 9.47 -12.30
C LEU A 288 8.78 9.54 -13.57
N ASP A 289 8.20 9.89 -14.72
CA ASP A 289 8.92 10.03 -16.00
C ASP A 289 9.96 11.16 -15.99
N ALA A 290 9.85 12.11 -15.06
CA ALA A 290 10.85 13.16 -14.91
C ALA A 290 12.13 12.67 -14.18
N PHE A 291 12.11 11.47 -13.58
CA PHE A 291 13.18 11.02 -12.67
C PHE A 291 13.65 9.56 -12.85
N LEU A 292 12.91 8.74 -13.61
CA LEU A 292 13.20 7.31 -13.84
C LEU A 292 13.20 6.99 -15.33
#